data_AF-A0A2S2NFU3-F1
#
_entry.id   AF-A0A2S2NFU3-F1
#
_cell.length_a   1.000
_cell.length_b   1.000
_cell.length_c   1.000
_cell.angle_alpha   90.00
_cell.angle_beta   90.00
_cell.angle_gamma   90.00
#
_symmetry.space_group_name_H-M   'P 1'
#
loop_
_entity.id
_entity.type
_entity.pdbx_description
1 polymer ?
#
loop_
_entity_poly.entity_id
_entity_poly.type
_entity_poly.pdbx_seq_one_letter_code
_entity_poly.pdbx_strand_id
1 'polypeptide(L)'
;LVITRTIVRRRKSTKINNDTPAKKNYGRDIYLSLSDGQKYKVCRTFFLNTLCIGEDTFKRWTKHDIETSSKSSETKMDNHNSILMCGSATKKTSPRTNKKIQDTELVVTWLNMLPKVPSHYCRKSSNRIYVESTFLSVSEMYKEFSRWVKEELSKEVPRDTLFRRVLKNENIYIHKPRKDQCDICTGHKTKIDAVDEITYQNHIQRKDNARTEK
;
A
#
# COMPACT_ATOMS: atom_id res chain seq x y z
N LEU A 1 -16.13 -7.30 -29.46
CA LEU A 1 -14.93 -8.10 -29.11
C LEU A 1 -15.17 -9.00 -27.90
N VAL A 2 -15.98 -8.61 -26.90
CA VAL A 2 -16.33 -9.49 -25.79
C VAL A 2 -17.85 -9.64 -25.73
N ILE A 3 -18.33 -10.88 -25.60
CA ILE A 3 -19.76 -11.20 -25.51
C ILE A 3 -19.99 -11.99 -24.22
N THR A 4 -20.95 -11.56 -23.42
CA THR A 4 -21.38 -12.29 -22.22
C THR A 4 -22.30 -13.44 -22.60
N ARG A 5 -21.99 -14.65 -22.13
CA ARG A 5 -22.86 -15.82 -22.28
C ARG A 5 -23.26 -16.38 -20.93
N THR A 6 -24.47 -16.89 -20.84
CA THR A 6 -24.91 -17.65 -19.67
C THR A 6 -24.15 -18.98 -19.61
N ILE A 7 -23.69 -19.36 -18.41
CA ILE A 7 -23.02 -20.64 -18.21
C ILE A 7 -24.07 -21.65 -17.80
N VAL A 8 -24.40 -22.57 -18.70
CA VAL A 8 -25.19 -23.76 -18.36
C VAL A 8 -24.25 -24.80 -17.75
N ARG A 9 -24.34 -25.04 -16.44
CA ARG A 9 -23.52 -26.06 -15.77
C ARG A 9 -24.19 -27.42 -15.92
N ARG A 10 -23.43 -28.40 -16.42
CA ARG A 10 -23.89 -29.78 -16.68
C ARG A 10 -24.14 -30.61 -15.40
N ARG A 11 -23.68 -30.14 -14.24
CA ARG A 11 -23.89 -30.79 -12.93
C ARG A 11 -24.67 -29.85 -12.03
N LYS A 12 -25.80 -30.32 -11.47
CA LYS A 12 -26.48 -29.64 -10.35
C LYS A 12 -25.50 -29.60 -9.19
N SER A 13 -25.14 -28.39 -8.74
CA SER A 13 -24.34 -28.23 -7.53
C SER A 13 -25.16 -28.72 -6.35
N THR A 14 -24.57 -29.55 -5.50
CA THR A 14 -25.10 -29.86 -4.16
C THR A 14 -25.39 -28.53 -3.44
N LYS A 15 -26.53 -28.43 -2.75
CA LYS A 15 -26.91 -27.24 -1.97
C LYS A 15 -25.78 -26.91 -0.98
N ILE A 16 -25.06 -25.83 -1.23
CA ILE A 16 -24.16 -25.22 -0.26
C ILE A 16 -24.93 -24.03 0.32
N ASN A 17 -24.93 -23.94 1.66
CA ASN A 17 -25.68 -23.01 2.50
C ASN A 17 -25.83 -21.59 1.93
N ASN A 18 -26.99 -20.98 2.24
CA ASN A 18 -27.52 -19.72 1.70
C ASN A 18 -26.64 -18.46 1.90
N ASP A 19 -25.50 -18.56 2.59
CA ASP A 19 -24.61 -17.43 2.91
C ASP A 19 -23.40 -17.26 1.97
N THR A 20 -23.26 -18.10 0.94
CA THR A 20 -22.21 -17.89 -0.08
C THR A 20 -22.75 -17.12 -1.28
N PRO A 21 -22.09 -16.02 -1.71
CA PRO A 21 -22.55 -15.25 -2.86
C PRO A 21 -22.60 -16.16 -4.09
N ALA A 22 -23.73 -16.10 -4.80
CA ALA A 22 -24.03 -16.95 -5.95
C ALA A 22 -22.83 -17.02 -6.91
N LYS A 23 -22.29 -18.23 -7.12
CA LYS A 23 -21.14 -18.47 -8.02
C LYS A 23 -21.49 -18.02 -9.43
N LYS A 24 -20.77 -17.03 -9.97
CA LYS A 24 -20.89 -16.43 -11.33
C LYS A 24 -21.64 -17.32 -12.34
N ASN A 25 -22.80 -16.85 -12.79
CA ASN A 25 -23.66 -17.53 -13.78
C ASN A 25 -23.35 -17.15 -15.23
N TYR A 26 -22.34 -16.30 -15.45
CA TYR A 26 -21.99 -15.75 -16.75
C TYR A 26 -20.51 -15.96 -17.07
N GLY A 27 -20.23 -16.30 -18.33
CA GLY A 27 -18.91 -16.41 -18.93
C GLY A 27 -18.74 -15.34 -20.00
N ARG A 28 -17.51 -15.16 -20.49
CA ARG A 28 -17.19 -14.20 -21.54
C ARG A 28 -16.54 -14.92 -22.70
N ASP A 29 -17.13 -14.77 -23.88
CA ASP A 29 -16.54 -15.19 -25.14
C ASP A 29 -15.84 -13.97 -25.77
N ILE A 30 -14.58 -14.15 -26.16
CA ILE A 30 -13.71 -13.07 -26.65
C ILE A 30 -13.43 -13.35 -28.13
N TYR A 31 -13.50 -12.31 -28.95
CA TYR A 31 -13.34 -12.32 -30.39
C TYR A 31 -12.34 -11.26 -30.81
N LEU A 32 -11.52 -11.55 -31.81
CA LEU A 32 -10.67 -10.59 -32.53
C LEU A 32 -11.13 -10.49 -33.98
N SER A 33 -11.15 -9.26 -34.51
CA SER A 33 -11.44 -8.99 -35.91
C SER A 33 -10.14 -8.84 -36.68
N LEU A 34 -9.99 -9.55 -37.80
CA LEU A 34 -8.90 -9.35 -38.75
C LEU A 34 -9.30 -8.31 -39.81
N SER A 35 -8.34 -7.86 -40.61
CA SER A 35 -8.52 -6.84 -41.66
C SER A 35 -9.51 -7.24 -42.76
N ASP A 36 -9.80 -8.53 -42.87
CA ASP A 36 -10.80 -9.12 -43.77
C ASP A 36 -12.24 -9.05 -43.20
N GLY A 37 -12.41 -8.47 -42.00
CA GLY A 37 -13.70 -8.38 -41.32
C GLY A 37 -14.13 -9.67 -40.59
N GLN A 38 -13.35 -10.74 -40.69
CA GLN A 38 -13.67 -12.01 -40.02
C GLN A 38 -13.41 -11.91 -38.52
N LYS A 39 -14.28 -12.55 -37.72
CA LYS A 39 -14.20 -12.58 -36.25
C LYS A 39 -13.80 -13.96 -35.76
N TYR A 40 -12.66 -14.08 -35.11
CA TYR A 40 -12.17 -15.32 -34.54
C TYR A 40 -12.34 -15.33 -33.02
N LYS A 41 -12.93 -16.40 -32.50
CA LYS A 41 -13.01 -16.62 -31.06
C LYS A 41 -11.64 -17.00 -30.52
N VAL A 42 -11.18 -16.29 -29.50
CA VAL A 42 -9.86 -16.48 -28.88
C VAL A 42 -9.96 -16.70 -27.37
N CYS A 43 -8.92 -17.29 -26.80
CA CYS A 43 -8.82 -17.40 -25.34
C CYS A 43 -8.45 -16.03 -24.73
N ARG A 44 -8.71 -15.88 -23.43
CA ARG A 44 -8.44 -14.64 -22.70
C ARG A 44 -6.96 -14.27 -22.72
N THR A 45 -6.09 -15.23 -22.44
CA THR A 45 -4.64 -15.00 -22.37
C THR A 45 -4.11 -14.48 -23.70
N PHE A 46 -4.54 -15.08 -24.81
CA PHE A 46 -4.17 -14.63 -26.16
C PHE A 46 -4.60 -13.19 -26.39
N PHE A 47 -5.87 -12.86 -26.14
CA PHE A 47 -6.39 -11.51 -26.31
C PHE A 47 -5.62 -10.43 -25.52
N LEU A 48 -5.31 -10.71 -24.25
CA LEU A 48 -4.60 -9.77 -23.38
C LEU A 48 -3.16 -9.55 -23.86
N ASN A 49 -2.49 -10.62 -24.27
CA ASN A 49 -1.12 -10.55 -24.77
C ASN A 49 -1.06 -9.81 -26.11
N THR A 50 -1.96 -10.16 -27.05
CA THR A 50 -2.01 -9.55 -28.39
C THR A 50 -2.29 -8.05 -28.34
N LEU A 51 -3.14 -7.60 -27.42
CA LEU A 51 -3.49 -6.18 -27.28
C LEU A 51 -2.70 -5.45 -26.18
N CYS A 52 -1.76 -6.14 -25.53
CA CYS A 52 -1.01 -5.65 -24.35
C CYS A 52 -1.91 -5.05 -23.25
N ILE A 53 -3.08 -5.66 -23.02
CA ILE A 53 -4.05 -5.19 -22.03
C ILE A 53 -3.80 -5.91 -20.68
N GLY A 54 -3.67 -5.13 -19.62
CA GLY A 54 -3.60 -5.66 -18.26
C GLY A 54 -4.89 -6.38 -17.82
N GLU A 55 -4.73 -7.45 -17.05
CA GLU A 55 -5.83 -8.28 -16.54
C GLU A 55 -6.88 -7.47 -15.75
N ASP A 56 -6.44 -6.47 -14.97
CA ASP A 56 -7.34 -5.61 -14.20
C ASP A 56 -8.06 -4.57 -15.07
N THR A 57 -7.39 -4.05 -16.10
CA THR A 57 -8.01 -3.18 -17.10
C THR A 57 -9.13 -3.92 -17.83
N PHE A 58 -8.86 -5.15 -18.28
CA PHE A 58 -9.87 -5.99 -18.93
C PHE A 58 -11.05 -6.29 -18.00
N LYS A 59 -10.80 -6.61 -16.72
CA LYS A 59 -11.88 -6.84 -15.74
C LYS A 59 -12.76 -5.62 -15.55
N ARG A 60 -12.19 -4.41 -15.47
CA ARG A 60 -12.95 -3.16 -15.30
C ARG A 60 -13.77 -2.84 -16.54
N TRP A 61 -13.17 -2.98 -17.72
CA TRP A 61 -13.86 -2.74 -19.00
C TRP A 61 -15.07 -3.66 -19.15
N THR A 62 -14.89 -4.96 -18.90
CA THR A 62 -15.93 -5.98 -19.06
C THR A 62 -16.88 -6.12 -17.85
N LYS A 63 -16.82 -5.20 -16.88
CA LYS A 63 -17.84 -5.09 -15.81
C LYS A 63 -19.04 -4.29 -16.27
N HIS A 64 -18.83 -3.21 -17.03
CA HIS A 64 -19.90 -2.36 -17.54
C HIS A 64 -20.87 -3.15 -18.43
N ASP A 65 -20.38 -4.06 -19.28
CA ASP A 65 -21.22 -4.87 -20.17
C ASP A 65 -22.24 -5.77 -19.45
N ILE A 66 -21.93 -6.19 -18.21
CA ILE A 66 -22.84 -7.01 -17.38
C ILE A 66 -23.93 -6.14 -16.76
N GLU A 67 -23.59 -4.91 -16.38
CA GLU A 67 -24.51 -3.96 -15.74
C GLU A 67 -25.46 -3.31 -16.77
N THR A 68 -24.98 -3.03 -17.99
CA THR A 68 -25.77 -2.40 -19.06
C THR A 68 -26.85 -3.30 -19.67
N SER A 69 -26.80 -4.63 -19.47
CA SER A 69 -27.89 -5.52 -19.88
C SER A 69 -29.00 -5.65 -18.84
N SER A 70 -28.82 -5.07 -17.64
CA SER A 70 -29.75 -5.27 -16.52
C SER A 70 -30.25 -4.00 -15.84
N LYS A 71 -29.61 -2.83 -15.98
CA LYS A 71 -30.13 -1.59 -15.36
C LYS A 71 -29.83 -0.34 -16.18
N SER A 72 -30.88 0.45 -16.39
CA SER A 72 -30.82 1.87 -16.71
C SER A 72 -29.95 2.63 -15.69
N SER A 73 -29.30 3.68 -16.19
CA SER A 73 -28.74 4.84 -15.47
C SER A 73 -27.66 4.58 -14.41
N GLU A 74 -26.44 5.02 -14.72
CA GLU A 74 -25.61 5.97 -13.95
C GLU A 74 -24.11 5.67 -14.13
N THR A 75 -23.48 6.47 -14.98
CA THR A 75 -22.04 6.50 -15.24
C THR A 75 -21.28 6.91 -13.97
N LYS A 76 -20.45 6.01 -13.41
CA LYS A 76 -19.41 6.38 -12.45
C LYS A 76 -18.06 5.88 -12.92
N MET A 77 -17.31 6.84 -13.48
CA MET A 77 -15.92 6.71 -13.86
C MET A 77 -15.07 6.83 -12.60
N ASP A 78 -14.43 5.73 -12.17
CA ASP A 78 -13.50 5.73 -11.04
C ASP A 78 -12.10 6.11 -11.54
N ASN A 79 -11.77 7.39 -11.36
CA ASN A 79 -10.47 7.97 -11.66
C ASN A 79 -9.44 7.52 -10.61
N HIS A 80 -8.33 6.94 -11.06
CA HIS A 80 -7.19 6.63 -10.22
C HIS A 80 -6.32 7.89 -10.14
N ASN A 81 -6.27 8.49 -8.95
CA ASN A 81 -5.22 9.42 -8.51
C ASN A 81 -5.12 10.76 -9.26
N SER A 82 -5.96 11.73 -8.90
CA SER A 82 -5.59 13.16 -8.97
C SER A 82 -6.00 13.84 -7.66
N ILE A 83 -5.02 14.08 -6.79
CA ILE A 83 -5.07 15.18 -5.83
C ILE A 83 -4.94 16.45 -6.67
N LEU A 84 -6.06 17.03 -7.08
CA LEU A 84 -6.13 18.44 -7.48
C LEU A 84 -7.43 18.99 -6.92
N MET A 85 -7.26 19.97 -6.02
CA MET A 85 -8.29 20.93 -5.64
C MET A 85 -8.93 21.51 -6.90
N CYS A 86 -10.24 21.35 -7.09
CA CYS A 86 -11.13 22.36 -7.66
C CYS A 86 -12.59 21.87 -7.68
N GLY A 87 -13.48 22.70 -7.14
CA GLY A 87 -14.83 22.91 -7.64
C GLY A 87 -15.87 21.81 -7.45
N SER A 88 -16.62 21.92 -6.36
CA SER A 88 -18.08 21.75 -6.33
C SER A 88 -18.71 20.62 -7.14
N ALA A 89 -18.75 19.42 -6.56
CA ALA A 89 -19.86 18.48 -6.76
C ALA A 89 -19.93 17.56 -5.54
N THR A 90 -21.00 17.70 -4.75
CA THR A 90 -21.25 16.93 -3.52
C THR A 90 -21.52 15.46 -3.85
N LYS A 91 -20.48 14.70 -4.19
CA LYS A 91 -20.55 13.23 -4.20
C LYS A 91 -20.62 12.80 -2.74
N LYS A 92 -21.79 12.30 -2.31
CA LYS A 92 -21.97 11.66 -1.00
C LYS A 92 -20.94 10.53 -0.89
N THR A 93 -19.83 10.81 -0.20
CA THR A 93 -18.76 9.86 0.06
C THR A 93 -19.31 8.78 0.99
N SER A 94 -19.00 7.51 0.69
CA SER A 94 -19.47 6.42 1.54
C SER A 94 -18.94 6.59 2.98
N PRO A 95 -19.66 6.16 4.02
CA PRO A 95 -19.20 6.27 5.41
C PRO A 95 -17.80 5.68 5.63
N ARG A 96 -17.48 4.60 4.90
CA ARG A 96 -16.16 3.96 4.93
C ARG A 96 -15.05 4.83 4.32
N THR A 97 -15.37 5.57 3.26
CA THR A 97 -14.42 6.50 2.63
C THR A 97 -14.15 7.68 3.56
N ASN A 98 -15.20 8.23 4.20
CA ASN A 98 -15.06 9.32 5.16
C ASN A 98 -14.23 8.93 6.38
N LYS A 99 -14.48 7.75 6.97
CA LYS A 99 -13.66 7.25 8.08
C LYS A 99 -12.19 7.17 7.70
N LYS A 100 -11.89 6.64 6.50
CA LYS A 100 -10.51 6.54 6.01
C LYS A 100 -9.85 7.92 5.84
N ILE A 101 -10.59 8.92 5.35
CA ILE A 101 -10.08 10.29 5.18
C ILE A 101 -9.75 10.90 6.55
N GLN A 102 -10.67 10.79 7.51
CA GLN A 102 -10.45 11.28 8.87
C GLN A 102 -9.27 10.58 9.55
N ASP A 103 -9.16 9.25 9.42
CA ASP A 103 -8.03 8.48 9.94
C ASP A 103 -6.70 8.95 9.32
N THR A 104 -6.68 9.25 8.02
CA THR A 104 -5.47 9.78 7.37
C THR A 104 -5.11 11.18 7.85
N GLU A 105 -6.08 12.07 8.00
CA GLU A 105 -5.87 13.44 8.49
C GLU A 105 -5.34 13.44 9.93
N LEU A 106 -5.84 12.55 10.79
CA LEU A 106 -5.32 12.37 12.15
C LEU A 106 -3.84 12.00 12.17
N VAL A 107 -3.44 11.04 11.32
CA VAL A 107 -2.03 10.63 11.23
C VAL A 107 -1.16 11.78 10.72
N VAL A 108 -1.59 12.48 9.66
CA VAL A 108 -0.84 13.64 9.11
C VAL A 108 -0.69 14.74 10.16
N THR A 109 -1.76 15.04 10.90
CA THR A 109 -1.76 16.06 11.95
C THR A 109 -0.70 15.74 13.02
N TRP A 110 -0.69 14.50 13.52
CA TRP A 110 0.29 14.07 14.50
C TRP A 110 1.73 14.11 13.94
N LEU A 111 1.92 13.67 12.69
CA LEU A 111 3.24 13.74 12.04
C LEU A 111 3.75 15.16 11.90
N ASN A 112 2.88 16.16 11.74
CA ASN A 112 3.24 17.57 11.65
C ASN A 112 3.63 18.18 13.01
N MET A 113 3.22 17.58 14.12
CA MET A 113 3.64 18.00 15.47
C MET A 113 5.07 17.54 15.80
N LEU A 114 5.57 16.51 15.11
CA LEU A 114 6.91 16.01 15.34
C LEU A 114 7.97 16.93 14.71
N PRO A 115 9.12 17.14 15.38
CA PRO A 115 10.25 17.83 14.78
C PRO A 115 10.77 17.03 13.58
N LYS A 116 10.90 17.72 12.44
CA LYS A 116 11.35 17.15 11.16
C LYS A 116 12.63 17.84 10.73
N VAL A 117 13.61 17.04 10.33
CA VAL A 117 14.87 17.52 9.79
C VAL A 117 14.91 17.17 8.30
N PRO A 118 15.11 18.15 7.40
CA PRO A 118 15.37 17.87 6.00
C PRO A 118 16.64 17.01 5.92
N SER A 119 16.66 16.02 5.05
CA SER A 119 17.85 15.19 4.97
C SER A 119 19.04 15.97 4.38
N HIS A 120 19.85 16.57 5.24
CA HIS A 120 21.12 17.19 4.87
C HIS A 120 22.07 16.22 4.16
N TYR A 121 21.95 14.92 4.47
CA TYR A 121 22.74 13.84 3.88
C TYR A 121 22.08 13.17 2.66
N CYS A 122 20.95 13.69 2.17
CA CYS A 122 20.28 13.08 1.01
C CYS A 122 20.97 13.55 -0.26
N ARG A 123 21.24 12.60 -1.16
CA ARG A 123 21.66 12.89 -2.53
C ARG A 123 20.58 13.74 -3.21
N LYS A 124 20.98 14.60 -4.17
CA LYS A 124 20.13 15.56 -4.91
C LYS A 124 18.81 15.00 -5.47
N SER A 125 18.69 13.68 -5.66
CA SER A 125 17.51 12.98 -6.17
C SER A 125 16.52 12.50 -5.10
N SER A 126 16.77 12.77 -3.82
CA SER A 126 16.01 12.19 -2.69
C SER A 126 15.32 13.26 -1.86
N ASN A 127 13.98 13.29 -1.88
CA ASN A 127 13.16 14.23 -1.10
C ASN A 127 12.83 13.73 0.32
N ARG A 128 13.66 12.84 0.91
CA ARG A 128 13.34 12.18 2.19
C ARG A 128 13.37 13.18 3.34
N ILE A 129 12.37 13.09 4.21
CA ILE A 129 12.27 13.86 5.44
C ILE A 129 12.52 12.90 6.60
N TYR A 130 13.41 13.26 7.52
CA TYR A 130 13.66 12.45 8.71
C TYR A 130 12.96 13.06 9.91
N VAL A 131 12.34 12.21 10.73
CA VAL A 131 11.88 12.61 12.06
C VAL A 131 13.11 12.70 12.96
N GLU A 132 13.23 13.80 13.71
CA GLU A 132 14.34 14.03 14.66
C GLU A 132 14.23 13.18 15.94
N SER A 133 13.12 12.46 16.08
CA SER A 133 12.79 11.62 17.22
C SER A 133 13.80 10.50 17.50
N THR A 134 13.90 10.09 18.76
CA THR A 134 14.65 8.92 19.23
C THR A 134 14.00 7.57 18.89
N PHE A 135 12.96 7.53 18.05
CA PHE A 135 12.29 6.28 17.70
C PHE A 135 13.28 5.27 17.11
N LEU A 136 13.34 4.08 17.70
CA LEU A 136 14.20 2.98 17.22
C LEU A 136 13.54 2.25 16.03
N SER A 137 12.21 2.30 15.98
CA SER A 137 11.41 1.62 14.95
C SER A 137 10.10 2.33 14.64
N VAL A 138 9.56 2.06 13.44
CA VAL A 138 8.23 2.54 13.04
C VAL A 138 7.13 1.99 13.95
N SER A 139 7.34 0.79 14.51
CA SER A 139 6.40 0.18 15.46
C SER A 139 6.36 0.93 16.79
N GLU A 140 7.50 1.41 17.27
CA GLU A 140 7.58 2.27 18.46
C GLU A 140 6.93 3.63 18.19
N MET A 141 7.24 4.24 17.05
CA MET A 141 6.59 5.46 16.59
C MET A 141 5.05 5.31 16.53
N TYR A 142 4.56 4.16 16.06
CA TYR A 142 3.11 3.87 16.06
C TYR A 142 2.54 3.68 17.48
N LYS A 143 3.30 3.15 18.44
CA LYS A 143 2.87 3.06 19.85
C LYS A 143 2.68 4.44 20.45
N GLU A 144 3.60 5.37 20.20
CA GLU A 144 3.50 6.76 20.65
C GLU A 144 2.31 7.48 20.02
N PHE A 145 2.12 7.32 18.70
CA PHE A 145 0.92 7.80 18.03
C PHE A 145 -0.36 7.22 18.64
N SER A 146 -0.40 5.90 18.88
CA SER A 146 -1.55 5.23 19.48
C SER A 146 -1.85 5.73 20.88
N ARG A 147 -0.80 6.06 21.66
CA ARG A 147 -0.93 6.67 22.98
C ARG A 147 -1.56 8.04 22.89
N TRP A 148 -0.99 8.91 22.04
CA TRP A 148 -1.51 10.26 21.79
C TRP A 148 -2.99 10.26 21.36
N VAL A 149 -3.39 9.37 20.44
CA VAL A 149 -4.80 9.27 20.00
C VAL A 149 -5.74 8.85 21.14
N LYS A 150 -5.28 7.97 22.04
CA LYS A 150 -6.09 7.50 23.18
C LYS A 150 -6.18 8.54 24.28
N GLU A 151 -5.07 9.17 24.63
CA GLU A 151 -4.96 10.08 25.78
C GLU A 151 -5.50 11.47 25.44
N GLU A 152 -5.05 12.07 24.34
CA GLU A 152 -5.38 13.47 24.01
C GLU A 152 -6.72 13.60 23.28
N LEU A 153 -7.07 12.60 22.47
CA LEU A 153 -8.24 12.67 21.60
C LEU A 153 -9.38 11.75 22.04
N SER A 154 -9.12 10.77 22.92
CA SER A 154 -10.09 9.73 23.30
C SER A 154 -10.79 9.08 22.10
N LYS A 155 -10.06 8.87 20.99
CA LYS A 155 -10.59 8.34 19.72
C LYS A 155 -10.13 6.90 19.46
N GLU A 156 -10.82 6.22 18.54
CA GLU A 156 -10.38 4.93 18.02
C GLU A 156 -9.05 5.12 17.25
N VAL A 157 -8.06 4.27 17.54
CA VAL A 157 -6.75 4.35 16.91
C VAL A 157 -6.81 3.80 15.48
N PRO A 158 -6.38 4.57 14.46
CA PRO A 158 -6.26 4.08 13.09
C PRO A 158 -5.32 2.87 12.99
N ARG A 159 -5.60 1.95 12.06
CA ARG A 159 -4.77 0.75 11.88
C ARG A 159 -3.32 1.09 11.51
N ASP A 160 -2.36 0.35 12.06
CA ASP A 160 -0.92 0.44 11.74
C ASP A 160 -0.62 0.40 10.23
N THR A 161 -1.37 -0.39 9.45
CA THR A 161 -1.22 -0.44 7.99
C THR A 161 -1.54 0.90 7.29
N LEU A 162 -2.49 1.67 7.81
CA LEU A 162 -2.81 3.01 7.31
C LEU A 162 -1.71 3.98 7.72
N PHE A 163 -1.28 3.93 8.98
CA PHE A 163 -0.19 4.74 9.51
C PHE A 163 1.10 4.60 8.68
N ARG A 164 1.55 3.36 8.43
CA ARG A 164 2.72 3.08 7.58
C ARG A 164 2.57 3.57 6.15
N ARG A 165 1.34 3.50 5.60
CA ARG A 165 1.06 4.02 4.26
C ARG A 165 1.18 5.54 4.22
N VAL A 166 0.64 6.24 5.22
CA VAL A 166 0.74 7.70 5.32
C VAL A 166 2.20 8.12 5.44
N LEU A 167 2.98 7.48 6.33
CA LEU A 167 4.43 7.74 6.44
C LEU A 167 5.18 7.64 5.10
N LYS A 168 4.89 6.58 4.33
CA LYS A 168 5.50 6.37 3.02
C LYS A 168 5.08 7.44 2.01
N ASN A 169 3.81 7.84 2.02
CA ASN A 169 3.28 8.87 1.13
C ASN A 169 3.86 10.25 1.44
N GLU A 170 4.01 10.57 2.73
CA GLU A 170 4.64 11.81 3.21
C GLU A 170 6.18 11.77 3.11
N ASN A 171 6.76 10.65 2.66
CA ASN A 171 8.20 10.44 2.52
C ASN A 171 8.98 10.67 3.84
N ILE A 172 8.35 10.32 4.97
CA ILE A 172 8.88 10.47 6.33
C ILE A 172 9.54 9.17 6.78
N TYR A 173 10.76 9.28 7.30
CA TYR A 173 11.56 8.15 7.75
C TYR A 173 12.19 8.39 9.13
N ILE A 174 12.55 7.30 9.80
CA ILE A 174 13.40 7.32 10.98
C ILE A 174 14.85 7.30 10.51
N HIS A 175 15.64 8.29 10.93
CA HIS A 175 17.06 8.32 10.58
C HIS A 175 17.80 7.19 11.28
N LYS A 176 18.47 6.34 10.51
CA LYS A 176 19.36 5.30 11.03
C LYS A 176 20.75 5.57 10.47
N PRO A 177 21.66 6.15 11.27
CA PRO A 177 23.02 6.38 10.82
C PRO A 177 23.61 5.05 10.34
N ARG A 178 24.15 5.05 9.13
CA ARG A 178 24.82 3.87 8.54
C ARG A 178 26.31 4.11 8.29
N LYS A 179 26.72 5.37 8.16
CA LYS A 179 28.10 5.75 7.88
C LYS A 179 28.85 5.86 9.21
N ASP A 180 30.10 5.40 9.24
CA ASP A 180 31.03 5.52 10.36
C ASP A 180 30.65 4.74 11.63
N GLN A 181 29.77 3.74 11.50
CA GLN A 181 29.51 2.79 12.58
C GLN A 181 30.49 1.62 12.50
N CYS A 182 31.05 1.22 13.64
CA CYS A 182 31.91 0.05 13.72
C CYS A 182 31.07 -1.23 13.57
N ASP A 183 31.39 -2.05 12.58
CA ASP A 183 30.69 -3.30 12.27
C ASP A 183 30.59 -4.24 13.48
N ILE A 184 31.64 -4.31 14.30
CA ILE A 184 31.69 -5.13 15.52
C ILE A 184 30.71 -4.59 16.58
N CYS A 185 30.69 -3.28 16.81
CA CYS A 185 29.76 -2.65 17.75
C CYS A 185 28.29 -2.80 17.29
N THR A 186 28.03 -2.65 15.99
CA THR A 186 26.67 -2.74 15.43
C THR A 186 26.15 -4.17 15.40
N GLY A 187 27.01 -5.14 15.07
CA GLY A 187 26.69 -6.57 15.07
C GLY A 187 26.28 -7.04 16.46
N HIS A 188 27.07 -6.69 17.49
CA HIS A 188 26.75 -7.00 18.89
C HIS A 188 25.45 -6.33 19.37
N LYS A 189 25.27 -5.03 19.12
CA LYS A 189 24.07 -4.26 19.56
C LYS A 189 22.77 -4.78 18.94
N THR A 190 22.82 -5.20 17.67
CA THR A 190 21.62 -5.67 16.95
C THR A 190 21.35 -7.16 17.17
N LYS A 191 22.32 -7.93 17.67
CA LYS A 191 22.26 -9.40 17.81
C LYS A 191 21.90 -10.12 16.49
N ILE A 192 22.12 -9.46 15.35
CA ILE A 192 21.79 -9.98 14.02
C ILE A 192 22.93 -10.84 13.49
N ASP A 193 24.16 -10.48 13.82
CA ASP A 193 25.37 -11.21 13.48
C ASP A 193 25.90 -11.86 14.76
N ALA A 194 26.29 -13.13 14.72
CA ALA A 194 26.82 -13.89 15.86
C ALA A 194 28.22 -13.38 16.29
N VAL A 195 28.32 -12.10 16.63
CA VAL A 195 29.50 -11.52 17.26
C VAL A 195 29.54 -12.05 18.67
N ASP A 196 30.47 -12.96 18.91
CA ASP A 196 30.70 -13.52 20.23
C ASP A 196 31.04 -12.42 21.24
N GLU A 197 30.54 -12.58 22.47
CA GLU A 197 30.69 -11.58 23.55
C GLU A 197 32.17 -11.27 23.79
N ILE A 198 33.03 -12.30 23.73
CA ILE A 198 34.48 -12.16 23.92
C ILE A 198 35.09 -11.25 22.84
N THR A 199 34.63 -11.40 21.59
CA THR A 199 35.11 -10.58 20.46
C THR A 199 34.72 -9.12 20.63
N TYR A 200 33.52 -8.85 21.13
CA TYR A 200 33.06 -7.50 21.43
C TYR A 200 33.85 -6.87 22.58
N GLN A 201 34.04 -7.59 23.69
CA GLN A 201 34.80 -7.06 24.84
C GLN A 201 36.25 -6.71 24.47
N ASN A 202 36.92 -7.58 23.70
CA ASN A 202 38.27 -7.30 23.18
C ASN A 202 38.31 -6.05 22.29
N HIS A 203 37.28 -5.84 21.46
CA HIS A 203 37.16 -4.64 20.63
C HIS A 203 37.03 -3.36 21.49
N ILE A 204 36.20 -3.39 22.54
CA ILE A 204 36.02 -2.26 23.45
C ILE A 204 37.33 -1.95 24.20
N GLN A 205 38.02 -2.97 24.70
CA GLN A 205 39.30 -2.79 25.40
C GLN A 205 40.37 -2.14 24.50
N ARG A 206 40.53 -2.61 23.24
CA ARG A 206 41.48 -2.01 22.29
C ARG A 206 41.15 -0.54 22.00
N LYS A 207 39.86 -0.22 21.87
CA LYS A 207 39.39 1.15 21.64
C LYS A 207 39.72 2.06 22.84
N ASP A 208 39.56 1.56 24.06
CA ASP A 208 39.84 2.34 25.26
C ASP A 208 41.35 2.53 25.48
N ASN A 209 42.17 1.49 25.25
CA ASN A 209 43.64 1.60 25.29
C ASN A 209 44.17 2.66 24.31
N ALA A 210 43.69 2.65 23.06
CA ALA A 210 44.09 3.65 22.05
C ALA A 210 43.66 5.09 22.41
N ARG A 211 42.66 5.27 23.28
CA ARG A 211 42.23 6.59 23.77
C ARG A 211 43.08 7.06 24.95
N THR A 212 43.56 6.13 25.78
CA THR A 212 44.44 6.43 26.92
C THR A 212 45.89 6.69 26.50
N GLU A 213 46.29 6.26 25.30
CA GLU A 213 47.61 6.51 24.71
C GLU A 213 47.73 7.91 24.05
N LYS A 214 46.68 8.74 24.11
CA LYS A 214 46.69 10.16 23.71
C LYS A 214 46.77 11.07 24.93
#